data_AF-A0A2K3JV40-F1
#
_entry.id   AF-A0A2K3JV40-F1
#
_cell.length_a   1.000
_cell.length_b   1.000
_cell.length_c   1.000
_cell.angle_alpha   90.00
_cell.angle_beta   90.00
_cell.angle_gamma   90.00
#
_symmetry.space_group_name_H-M   'P 1'
#
loop_
_entity.id
_entity.type
_entity.pdbx_description
1 polymer ?
#
loop_
_entity_poly.entity_id
_entity_poly.type
_entity_poly.pdbx_seq_one_letter_code
_entity_poly.pdbx_strand_id
1 'polypeptide(L)'
;MAETSLSLIVPNTKKKTPQFSSSSSVELFCRNTLFYDKLPSQPLRLSVLKLDGSSFDIQVSKTATIAELKDAVEAVFSYSPQHGPGKIS
;
A
#
# COMPACT_ATOMS: atom_id res chain seq x y z
N MET A 1 86.29 23.00 -10.77
CA MET A 1 85.62 21.76 -10.33
C MET A 1 84.34 21.62 -11.15
N ALA A 2 84.16 20.42 -11.70
CA ALA A 2 83.09 19.85 -12.55
C ALA A 2 81.64 20.27 -12.15
N GLU A 3 80.76 20.67 -13.08
CA GLU A 3 79.90 19.90 -14.01
C GLU A 3 78.56 19.38 -13.41
N THR A 4 77.46 19.86 -14.04
CA THR A 4 76.23 19.14 -14.50
C THR A 4 75.27 18.42 -13.53
N SER A 5 73.99 18.83 -13.54
CA SER A 5 72.84 18.06 -14.09
C SER A 5 71.48 18.39 -13.43
N LEU A 6 70.48 18.55 -14.31
CA LEU A 6 69.07 18.88 -14.06
C LEU A 6 68.24 17.62 -13.75
N SER A 7 67.11 17.76 -13.02
CA SER A 7 65.85 17.10 -13.43
C SER A 7 64.60 17.68 -12.77
N LEU A 8 63.60 17.90 -13.62
CA LEU A 8 62.19 18.19 -13.34
C LEU A 8 61.45 16.90 -12.96
N ILE A 9 60.56 16.95 -11.96
CA ILE A 9 59.53 15.93 -11.74
C ILE A 9 58.16 16.59 -11.80
N VAL A 10 57.38 16.15 -12.78
CA VAL A 10 55.98 16.49 -13.05
C VAL A 10 55.06 15.56 -12.24
N PRO A 11 53.95 16.06 -11.65
CA PRO A 11 52.89 15.20 -11.13
C PRO A 11 51.86 14.90 -12.23
N ASN A 12 51.43 13.64 -12.40
CA ASN A 12 50.24 13.35 -13.22
C ASN A 12 49.38 12.22 -12.64
N THR A 13 48.19 12.60 -12.18
CA THR A 13 47.13 11.71 -11.70
C THR A 13 46.29 11.16 -12.85
N LYS A 14 46.21 9.83 -12.92
CA LYS A 14 45.45 8.99 -13.84
C LYS A 14 43.96 9.39 -13.95
N LYS A 15 43.48 9.72 -15.15
CA LYS A 15 42.04 9.87 -15.47
C LYS A 15 41.54 8.68 -16.32
N LYS A 16 40.43 8.07 -15.90
CA LYS A 16 39.76 6.92 -16.54
C LYS A 16 38.54 7.40 -17.33
N THR A 17 38.47 7.01 -18.60
CA THR A 17 37.41 7.33 -19.57
C THR A 17 36.16 6.45 -19.37
N PRO A 18 34.92 6.97 -19.50
CA PRO A 18 33.73 6.14 -19.64
C PRO A 18 33.46 5.83 -21.12
N GLN A 19 33.47 4.55 -21.43
CA GLN A 19 33.11 3.99 -22.74
C GLN A 19 31.58 3.93 -22.81
N PHE A 20 30.96 4.77 -23.64
CA PHE A 20 29.53 4.73 -23.93
C PHE A 20 29.25 3.79 -25.10
N SER A 21 28.56 2.69 -24.82
CA SER A 21 27.73 1.97 -25.78
C SER A 21 26.57 1.31 -25.03
N SER A 22 25.33 1.63 -25.39
CA SER A 22 24.52 0.77 -26.24
C SER A 22 23.06 1.20 -26.20
N SER A 23 22.47 1.35 -27.38
CA SER A 23 21.03 1.52 -27.58
C SER A 23 20.26 0.29 -27.11
N SER A 24 19.18 0.48 -26.37
CA SER A 24 18.00 -0.37 -26.47
C SER A 24 16.76 0.49 -26.28
N SER A 25 15.91 0.51 -27.31
CA SER A 25 14.57 1.05 -27.23
C SER A 25 13.81 0.26 -26.18
N VAL A 26 13.53 0.88 -25.04
CA VAL A 26 12.51 0.37 -24.12
C VAL A 26 11.16 0.77 -24.69
N GLU A 27 10.72 0.02 -25.70
CA GLU A 27 9.34 0.08 -26.15
C GLU A 27 8.49 -0.59 -25.05
N LEU A 28 8.03 0.25 -24.12
CA LEU A 28 7.15 -0.13 -23.02
C LEU A 28 5.80 -0.55 -23.61
N PHE A 29 5.69 -1.83 -23.95
CA PHE A 29 4.41 -2.49 -24.14
C PHE A 29 3.69 -2.53 -22.79
N CYS A 30 3.05 -1.41 -22.44
CA CYS A 30 2.05 -1.37 -21.39
C CYS A 30 0.82 -2.12 -21.91
N ARG A 31 0.88 -3.47 -21.90
CA ARG A 31 -0.34 -4.27 -21.90
C ARG A 31 -1.12 -3.86 -20.65
N ASN A 32 -2.24 -3.18 -20.84
CA ASN A 32 -3.18 -2.73 -19.81
C ASN A 32 -3.75 -3.92 -19.00
N THR A 33 -2.94 -4.60 -18.21
CA THR A 33 -3.41 -5.59 -17.25
C THR A 33 -3.88 -4.83 -16.01
N LEU A 34 -5.19 -4.77 -15.82
CA LEU A 34 -5.78 -4.29 -14.59
C LEU A 34 -5.40 -5.27 -13.47
N PHE A 35 -4.47 -4.88 -12.61
CA PHE A 35 -4.15 -5.63 -11.41
C PHE A 35 -5.12 -5.21 -10.31
N TYR A 36 -5.93 -6.16 -9.84
CA TYR A 36 -6.67 -6.00 -8.60
C TYR A 36 -5.87 -6.59 -7.46
N ASP A 37 -5.81 -5.87 -6.35
CA ASP A 37 -5.26 -6.42 -5.13
C ASP A 37 -6.11 -7.59 -4.64
N LYS A 38 -5.43 -8.64 -4.19
CA LYS A 38 -6.13 -9.74 -3.53
C LYS A 38 -6.73 -9.19 -2.24
N LEU A 39 -7.99 -9.54 -1.99
CA LEU A 39 -8.66 -9.19 -0.75
C LEU A 39 -7.82 -9.67 0.45
N PRO A 40 -7.66 -8.87 1.52
CA PRO A 40 -6.91 -9.24 2.73
C PRO A 40 -7.30 -10.60 3.30
N SER A 41 -6.37 -11.26 4.00
CA SER A 41 -6.63 -12.54 4.67
C SER A 41 -7.42 -12.38 5.96
N GLN A 42 -7.44 -11.16 6.52
CA GLN A 42 -8.15 -10.83 7.74
C GLN A 42 -9.67 -10.78 7.50
N PRO A 43 -10.48 -10.94 8.56
CA PRO A 43 -11.91 -10.60 8.53
C PRO A 43 -12.13 -9.19 7.96
N LEU A 44 -13.19 -9.04 7.17
CA LEU A 44 -13.60 -7.77 6.59
C LEU A 44 -14.19 -6.89 7.68
N ARG A 45 -13.57 -5.73 7.91
CA ARG A 45 -14.14 -4.67 8.73
C ARG A 45 -15.08 -3.84 7.85
N LEU A 46 -16.35 -3.87 8.19
CA LEU A 46 -17.41 -3.15 7.48
C LEU A 46 -18.00 -2.07 8.40
N SER A 47 -18.21 -0.88 7.85
CA SER A 47 -18.94 0.20 8.54
C SER A 47 -20.40 0.18 8.09
N VAL A 48 -21.31 0.12 9.05
CA VAL A 48 -22.75 0.12 8.83
C VAL A 48 -23.30 1.48 9.22
N LEU A 49 -23.98 2.16 8.29
CA LEU A 49 -24.68 3.41 8.54
C LEU A 49 -26.10 3.11 9.01
N LYS A 50 -26.45 3.59 10.20
CA LYS A 50 -27.80 3.53 10.76
C LYS A 50 -28.68 4.63 10.19
N LEU A 51 -30.00 4.45 10.30
CA LEU A 51 -30.97 5.46 9.84
C LEU A 51 -30.96 6.75 10.67
N ASP A 52 -30.43 6.72 11.89
CA ASP A 52 -30.22 7.90 12.73
C ASP A 52 -28.96 8.71 12.34
N GLY A 53 -28.27 8.30 11.26
CA GLY A 53 -27.06 8.94 10.77
C GLY A 53 -25.78 8.55 11.53
N SER A 54 -25.88 7.74 12.58
CA SER A 54 -24.70 7.19 13.27
C SER A 54 -24.18 5.94 12.55
N SER A 55 -22.91 5.59 12.77
CA SER A 55 -22.29 4.40 12.16
C SER A 55 -21.58 3.55 13.20
N PHE A 56 -21.50 2.25 12.94
CA PHE A 56 -20.72 1.31 13.75
C PHE A 56 -20.00 0.31 12.86
N ASP A 57 -18.93 -0.27 13.39
CA ASP A 57 -18.12 -1.26 12.69
C ASP A 57 -18.47 -2.69 13.10
N ILE A 58 -18.44 -3.59 12.14
CA ILE A 58 -18.52 -5.03 12.34
C ILE A 58 -17.35 -5.74 11.67
N GLN A 59 -17.03 -6.94 12.15
CA GLN A 59 -16.06 -7.84 11.51
C GLN A 59 -16.76 -9.10 11.05
N VAL A 60 -16.60 -9.45 9.77
CA VAL A 60 -17.13 -10.68 9.19
C VAL A 60 -16.02 -11.45 8.47
N SER A 61 -16.15 -12.76 8.35
CA SER A 61 -15.16 -13.55 7.61
C SER A 61 -15.13 -13.12 6.13
N LYS A 62 -13.99 -13.33 5.46
CA LYS A 62 -13.83 -13.01 4.03
C LYS A 62 -14.82 -13.74 3.12
N THR A 63 -15.25 -14.92 3.54
CA THR A 63 -16.20 -15.78 2.82
C THR A 63 -17.58 -15.78 3.49
N ALA A 64 -17.87 -14.77 4.30
CA ALA A 64 -19.14 -14.70 5.02
C ALA A 64 -20.30 -14.70 4.03
N THR A 65 -21.32 -15.48 4.36
CA THR A 65 -22.61 -15.44 3.70
C THR A 65 -23.38 -14.20 4.12
N ILE A 66 -24.41 -13.85 3.35
CA ILE A 66 -25.31 -12.76 3.71
C ILE A 66 -26.03 -13.03 5.04
N ALA A 67 -26.27 -14.30 5.38
CA ALA A 67 -26.87 -14.66 6.67
C ALA A 67 -25.94 -14.29 7.83
N GLU A 68 -24.67 -14.68 7.78
CA GLU A 68 -23.69 -14.35 8.82
C GLU A 68 -23.46 -12.84 8.94
N LEU A 69 -23.51 -12.11 7.83
CA LEU A 69 -23.45 -10.65 7.86
C LEU A 69 -24.66 -10.05 8.59
N LYS A 70 -25.87 -10.54 8.31
CA LYS A 70 -27.08 -10.09 9.02
C LYS A 70 -26.99 -10.39 10.51
N ASP A 71 -26.58 -11.60 10.88
CA ASP A 71 -26.43 -11.98 12.28
C ASP A 71 -25.42 -11.08 13.01
N ALA A 72 -24.29 -10.76 12.36
CA ALA A 72 -23.29 -9.86 12.92
C ALA A 72 -23.84 -8.44 13.14
N VAL A 73 -24.67 -7.94 12.23
CA VAL A 73 -25.36 -6.66 12.39
C VAL A 73 -26.35 -6.72 13.55
N GLU A 74 -27.23 -7.72 13.56
CA GLU A 74 -28.27 -7.90 14.58
C GLU A 74 -27.67 -8.08 15.99
N ALA A 75 -26.52 -8.75 16.12
CA ALA A 75 -25.81 -8.91 17.38
C ALA A 75 -25.38 -7.56 17.99
N VAL A 76 -24.92 -6.60 17.17
CA VAL A 76 -24.56 -5.26 17.65
C VAL A 76 -25.79 -4.46 18.05
N PHE A 77 -26.89 -4.58 17.30
CA PHE A 77 -28.15 -3.91 17.63
C PHE A 77 -28.86 -4.49 18.85
N SER A 78 -28.69 -5.79 19.12
CA SER A 78 -29.27 -6.47 20.28
C SER A 78 -28.70 -5.95 21.61
N TYR A 79 -27.50 -5.36 21.58
CA TYR A 79 -26.88 -4.68 22.72
C TYR A 79 -27.39 -3.24 22.92
N SER A 80 -28.32 -2.75 22.10
CA SER A 80 -28.94 -1.45 22.36
C SER A 80 -29.68 -1.49 23.70
N PRO A 81 -29.50 -0.49 24.57
CA PRO A 81 -30.22 -0.45 25.83
C PRO A 81 -31.71 -0.41 25.50
N GLN A 82 -32.45 -1.45 25.89
CA GLN A 82 -33.93 -1.48 25.83
C GLN A 82 -34.57 -0.33 26.63
N HIS A 83 -33.77 0.47 27.33
CA HIS A 83 -34.18 1.57 28.17
C HIS A 83 -33.76 2.90 27.55
N GLY A 84 -34.56 3.36 26.58
CA GLY A 84 -34.63 4.75 26.14
C GLY A 84 -36.10 5.20 26.17
N PRO A 85 -36.38 6.50 26.34
CA PRO A 85 -37.75 7.02 26.53
C PRO A 85 -38.70 6.82 25.33
N GLY A 86 -38.24 6.21 24.24
CA GLY A 86 -39.05 5.85 23.07
C GLY A 86 -39.49 4.39 23.10
N LYS A 87 -40.33 3.98 24.06
CA LYS A 87 -41.14 2.77 23.89
C LYS A 87 -42.27 3.08 22.89
N ILE A 88 -42.21 2.49 21.70
CA ILE A 88 -43.44 2.21 20.95
C ILE A 88 -44.00 0.90 21.49
N SER A 89 -45.17 1.02 22.13
CA SER A 89 -45.96 -0.08 22.68
C SER A 89 -46.95 -0.59 21.66
#